data_AF-A0A9X2N3H5-F1
#
_entry.id   AF-A0A9X2N3H5-F1
#
_cell.length_a   1.000
_cell.length_b   1.000
_cell.length_c   1.000
_cell.angle_alpha   90.00
_cell.angle_beta   90.00
_cell.angle_gamma   90.00
#
_symmetry.space_group_name_H-M   'P 1'
#
loop_
_entity.id
_entity.type
_entity.pdbx_description
1 polymer ?
#
loop_
_entity_poly.entity_id
_entity_poly.type
_entity_poly.pdbx_seq_one_letter_code
_entity_poly.pdbx_strand_id
1 'polypeptide(L)'
;MKPLIVLLVLVVGAGLIAAVVVITVVRVSRGQRPREQQMAELAARLDGRSRFSIRMAELGLGRPDIHWVAQSRGYVLVEHQFGKYYEFVRLPQTPGPWSP
;
A
#
# COMPACT_ATOMS: atom_id res chain seq x y z
N MET A 1 -41.67 -21.20 -27.09
CA MET A 1 -40.34 -21.79 -26.77
C MET A 1 -39.18 -20.80 -26.94
N LYS A 2 -39.09 -20.03 -28.04
CA LYS A 2 -38.03 -19.03 -28.27
C LYS A 2 -37.79 -17.97 -27.17
N PRO A 3 -38.80 -17.36 -26.52
CA PRO A 3 -38.54 -16.29 -25.55
C PRO A 3 -37.89 -16.80 -24.26
N LEU A 4 -38.14 -18.07 -23.91
CA LEU A 4 -37.64 -18.71 -22.69
C LEU A 4 -36.13 -18.98 -22.81
N ILE A 5 -35.66 -19.32 -24.00
CA ILE A 5 -34.23 -19.52 -24.31
C ILE A 5 -33.48 -18.19 -24.20
N VAL A 6 -34.04 -17.10 -24.74
CA VAL A 6 -33.43 -15.77 -24.65
C VAL A 6 -33.32 -15.32 -23.20
N LEU A 7 -34.37 -15.51 -22.40
CA LEU A 7 -34.38 -15.12 -21.00
C LEU A 7 -33.37 -15.95 -20.18
N LEU A 8 -33.25 -17.25 -20.46
CA LEU A 8 -32.28 -18.12 -19.81
C LEU A 8 -30.83 -17.73 -20.13
N VAL A 9 -30.52 -17.40 -21.39
CA VAL A 9 -29.19 -16.92 -21.80
C VAL A 9 -28.85 -15.60 -21.12
N LEU A 10 -29.82 -14.70 -20.98
CA LEU A 10 -29.62 -13.40 -20.35
C LEU A 10 -29.31 -13.53 -18.86
N VAL A 11 -30.05 -14.40 -18.14
CA VAL A 11 -29.83 -14.67 -16.72
C VAL A 11 -28.47 -15.34 -16.50
N VAL A 12 -28.14 -16.36 -17.29
CA VAL A 12 -26.85 -17.07 -17.18
C VAL A 12 -25.68 -16.16 -17.54
N GLY A 13 -25.81 -15.36 -18.59
CA GLY A 13 -24.80 -14.39 -19.01
C GLY A 13 -24.55 -13.32 -17.95
N ALA A 14 -25.61 -12.75 -17.38
CA ALA A 14 -25.49 -11.77 -16.30
C ALA A 14 -24.83 -12.38 -15.05
N GLY A 15 -25.19 -13.61 -14.68
CA GLY A 15 -24.58 -14.33 -13.56
C GLY A 15 -23.09 -14.61 -13.74
N LEU A 16 -22.69 -15.01 -14.95
CA LEU A 16 -21.28 -15.23 -15.28
C LEU A 16 -20.47 -13.94 -15.18
N ILE A 17 -20.99 -12.83 -15.71
CA ILE A 17 -20.32 -11.51 -15.62
C ILE A 17 -20.15 -11.10 -14.15
N ALA A 18 -21.21 -11.22 -13.35
CA ALA A 18 -21.15 -10.90 -11.92
C ALA A 18 -20.11 -11.75 -11.18
N ALA A 19 -20.05 -13.06 -11.45
CA ALA A 19 -19.06 -13.95 -10.86
C ALA A 19 -17.62 -13.56 -11.23
N VAL A 20 -17.37 -13.23 -12.50
CA VAL A 20 -16.04 -12.76 -12.96
C VAL A 20 -15.64 -11.47 -12.25
N VAL A 21 -16.56 -10.51 -12.12
CA VAL A 21 -16.30 -9.25 -11.41
C VAL A 21 -15.95 -9.52 -9.95
N VAL A 22 -16.74 -10.34 -9.24
CA VAL A 22 -16.48 -10.69 -7.84
C VAL A 22 -15.14 -11.38 -7.68
N ILE A 23 -14.82 -12.37 -8.52
CA ILE A 23 -13.53 -13.08 -8.47
C ILE A 23 -12.37 -12.11 -8.71
N THR A 24 -12.53 -11.16 -9.64
CA THR A 24 -11.50 -10.17 -9.96
C THR A 24 -11.29 -9.22 -8.79
N VAL A 25 -12.36 -8.69 -8.19
CA VAL A 25 -12.28 -7.82 -7.00
C VAL A 25 -11.67 -8.57 -5.83
N VAL A 26 -12.05 -9.82 -5.59
CA VAL A 26 -11.49 -10.65 -4.51
C VAL A 26 -10.03 -11.00 -4.77
N ARG A 27 -9.62 -11.27 -6.02
CA ARG A 27 -8.20 -11.48 -6.35
C ARG A 27 -7.38 -10.21 -6.17
N VAL A 28 -7.91 -9.06 -6.59
CA VAL A 28 -7.25 -7.77 -6.43
C VAL A 28 -7.15 -7.41 -4.94
N SER A 29 -8.20 -7.65 -4.15
CA SER A 29 -8.21 -7.37 -2.71
C SER A 29 -7.36 -8.36 -1.90
N ARG A 30 -7.31 -9.64 -2.27
CA ARG A 30 -6.43 -10.63 -1.63
C ARG A 30 -4.95 -10.47 -2.03
N GLY A 31 -4.67 -9.94 -3.22
CA GLY A 31 -3.30 -9.68 -3.69
C GLY A 31 -2.66 -8.43 -3.08
N GLN A 32 -3.48 -7.52 -2.53
CA GLN A 32 -3.01 -6.34 -1.83
C GLN A 32 -3.26 -6.53 -0.34
N ARG A 33 -2.22 -6.82 0.46
CA ARG A 33 -2.30 -6.44 1.87
C ARG A 33 -2.77 -4.98 1.92
N PRO A 34 -3.82 -4.64 2.68
CA PRO A 34 -4.41 -3.31 2.63
C PRO A 34 -3.31 -2.29 2.87
N ARG A 35 -3.17 -1.34 1.95
CA ARG A 35 -2.05 -0.36 1.94
C ARG A 35 -1.88 0.31 3.30
N GLU A 36 -2.99 0.57 3.99
CA GLU A 36 -3.02 1.13 5.34
C GLU A 36 -2.31 0.25 6.39
N GLN A 37 -2.47 -1.08 6.33
CA GLN A 37 -1.75 -1.98 7.24
C GLN A 37 -0.25 -1.97 6.95
N GLN A 38 0.16 -1.96 5.67
CA GLN A 38 1.59 -1.87 5.32
C GLN A 38 2.20 -0.53 5.76
N MET A 39 1.46 0.58 5.60
CA MET A 39 1.87 1.89 6.09
C MET A 39 1.99 1.91 7.61
N ALA A 40 1.03 1.32 8.32
CA ALA A 40 1.04 1.22 9.78
C ALA A 40 2.21 0.36 10.28
N GLU A 41 2.49 -0.77 9.63
CA GLU A 41 3.65 -1.60 9.93
C GLU A 41 4.97 -0.85 9.68
N LEU A 42 5.07 -0.10 8.57
CA LEU A 42 6.24 0.73 8.27
C LEU A 42 6.40 1.82 9.35
N ALA A 43 5.33 2.52 9.69
CA ALA A 43 5.33 3.54 10.74
C ALA A 43 5.77 2.96 12.10
N ALA A 44 5.26 1.78 12.47
CA ALA A 44 5.64 1.10 13.71
C ALA A 44 7.11 0.66 13.72
N ARG A 45 7.67 0.26 12.55
CA ARG A 45 9.09 -0.09 12.44
C ARG A 45 10.00 1.12 12.55
N LEU A 46 9.56 2.28 12.04
CA LEU A 46 10.27 3.54 12.13
C LEU A 46 10.26 4.09 13.56
N ASP A 47 9.16 3.90 14.30
CA ASP A 47 9.02 4.45 15.64
C ASP A 47 10.17 4.00 16.57
N GLY A 48 10.80 4.96 17.24
CA GLY A 48 11.94 4.75 18.12
C GLY A 48 13.34 4.54 17.49
N ARG A 49 13.49 4.42 16.16
CA ARG A 49 14.83 4.21 15.53
C ARG A 49 15.44 5.50 14.98
N SER A 50 16.74 5.71 15.18
CA SER A 50 17.47 6.85 14.55
C SER A 50 17.66 6.65 13.05
N ARG A 51 17.88 5.41 12.62
CA ARG A 51 18.08 5.03 11.22
C ARG A 51 17.46 3.65 10.95
N PHE A 52 16.83 3.48 9.80
CA PHE A 52 16.25 2.21 9.35
C PHE A 52 16.46 2.03 7.86
N SER A 53 16.85 0.84 7.41
CA SER A 53 16.98 0.52 5.99
C SER A 53 16.16 -0.71 5.63
N ILE A 54 15.55 -0.68 4.45
CA ILE A 54 14.68 -1.75 3.96
C ILE A 54 14.76 -1.82 2.44
N ARG A 55 14.76 -3.04 1.90
CA ARG A 55 14.81 -3.23 0.45
C ARG A 55 13.51 -2.77 -0.20
N MET A 56 13.63 -2.15 -1.37
CA MET A 56 12.47 -1.73 -2.16
C MET A 56 11.54 -2.90 -2.47
N ALA A 57 12.09 -4.10 -2.72
CA ALA A 57 11.31 -5.30 -3.00
C ALA A 57 10.53 -5.83 -1.79
N GLU A 58 10.93 -5.48 -0.56
CA GLU A 58 10.21 -5.87 0.66
C GLU A 58 9.05 -4.90 0.97
N LEU A 59 9.07 -3.71 0.38
CA LEU A 59 8.01 -2.73 0.49
C LEU A 59 7.02 -2.91 -0.66
N GLY A 60 5.84 -3.43 -0.34
CA GLY A 60 4.68 -3.45 -1.25
C GLY A 60 4.00 -2.08 -1.44
N LEU A 61 4.58 -1.02 -0.88
CA LEU A 61 4.06 0.35 -0.89
C LEU A 61 4.64 1.15 -2.05
N GLY A 62 3.83 2.07 -2.58
CA GLY A 62 4.31 3.03 -3.57
C GLY A 62 5.30 4.00 -2.94
N ARG A 63 6.22 4.52 -3.75
CA ARG A 63 7.11 5.64 -3.37
C ARG A 63 6.38 6.82 -2.70
N PRO A 64 5.22 7.31 -3.17
CA PRO A 64 4.53 8.42 -2.50
C PRO A 64 4.06 8.05 -1.09
N ASP A 65 3.58 6.82 -0.90
CA ASP A 65 3.12 6.31 0.40
C ASP A 65 4.27 6.23 1.40
N ILE A 66 5.41 5.70 0.96
CA ILE A 66 6.63 5.58 1.78
C ILE A 66 7.12 6.96 2.21
N HIS A 67 7.17 7.91 1.27
CA HIS A 67 7.60 9.27 1.55
C HIS A 67 6.64 9.97 2.53
N TRP A 68 5.34 9.79 2.35
CA TRP A 68 4.34 10.33 3.26
C TRP A 68 4.51 9.79 4.69
N VAL A 69 4.66 8.47 4.85
CA VAL A 69 4.88 7.85 6.17
C VAL A 69 6.18 8.34 6.82
N ALA A 70 7.26 8.45 6.04
CA ALA A 70 8.54 8.97 6.53
C ALA A 70 8.40 10.40 7.05
N GLN A 71 7.80 11.29 6.25
CA GLN A 71 7.63 12.70 6.58
C GLN A 71 6.72 12.89 7.80
N SER A 72 5.59 12.18 7.88
CA SER A 72 4.68 12.23 9.04
C SER A 72 5.34 11.80 10.35
N ARG A 73 6.42 11.01 10.29
CA ARG A 73 7.16 10.54 11.47
C ARG A 73 8.46 11.33 11.72
N GLY A 74 8.74 12.37 10.92
CA GLY A 74 9.97 13.17 11.06
C GLY A 74 11.23 12.49 10.53
N TYR A 75 11.09 11.62 9.52
CA TYR A 75 12.19 10.95 8.85
C TYR A 75 12.43 11.54 7.46
N VAL A 76 13.69 11.62 7.05
CA VAL A 76 14.10 11.82 5.66
C VAL A 76 14.26 10.47 5.00
N LEU A 77 13.66 10.34 3.82
CA LEU A 77 13.82 9.17 2.96
C LEU A 77 15.00 9.40 2.01
N VAL A 78 16.02 8.56 2.10
CA VAL A 78 17.14 8.48 1.17
C VAL A 78 16.96 7.24 0.31
N GLU A 79 16.94 7.44 -1.00
CA GLU A 79 16.77 6.37 -1.96
C GLU A 79 18.12 5.95 -2.54
N HIS A 80 18.46 4.68 -2.36
CA HIS A 80 19.67 4.11 -2.93
C HIS A 80 19.29 3.27 -4.15
N GLN A 81 19.45 3.87 -5.33
CA GLN A 81 19.27 3.18 -6.63
C GLN A 81 20.22 1.99 -6.73
N PHE A 82 21.44 2.16 -6.23
CA PHE A 82 22.43 1.10 -6.12
C PHE A 82 22.10 0.21 -4.93
N GLY A 83 21.70 -1.04 -5.20
CA GLY A 83 21.25 -1.99 -4.16
C GLY A 83 19.75 -1.99 -3.88
N LYS A 84 18.98 -1.09 -4.50
CA LYS A 84 17.50 -1.04 -4.42
C LYS A 84 16.98 -1.06 -2.98
N TYR A 85 17.42 -0.12 -2.16
CA TYR A 85 16.95 0.02 -0.78
C TYR A 85 16.57 1.47 -0.45
N TYR A 86 15.61 1.59 0.45
CA TYR A 86 15.24 2.85 1.09
C TYR A 86 15.91 2.92 2.45
N GLU A 87 16.41 4.10 2.76
CA GLU A 87 16.98 4.42 4.05
C GLU A 87 16.20 5.57 4.66
N PHE A 88 15.79 5.41 5.91
CA PHE A 88 15.04 6.37 6.69
C PHE A 88 15.96 6.90 7.78
N VAL A 89 16.19 8.21 7.79
CA VAL A 89 17.03 8.88 8.78
C VAL A 89 16.17 9.83 9.58
N ARG A 90 16.10 9.63 10.90
CA ARG A 90 15.36 10.52 11.80
C ARG A 90 15.99 11.90 11.75
N LEU A 91 15.19 12.92 11.46
CA LEU A 91 15.65 14.30 11.60
C LEU A 91 15.92 14.54 13.08
N PRO A 92 17.08 15.14 13.44
CA PRO A 92 17.21 15.69 14.77
C PRO A 92 16.04 16.65 14.96
N GLN A 93 15.16 16.36 15.93
CA GLN A 93 14.13 17.29 16.34
C GLN A 93 14.89 18.50 16.89
N THR A 94 15.15 19.49 16.04
CA THR A 94 15.59 20.79 16.51
C THR A 94 14.44 21.30 17.38
N PRO A 95 14.60 21.45 18.70
CA PRO A 95 13.62 22.16 19.49
C PRO A 95 13.53 23.54 18.84
N GLY A 96 12.35 23.90 18.35
CA GLY A 96 12.13 25.26 17.90
C GLY A 96 12.48 26.21 19.07
N PRO A 97 13.01 27.42 18.81
CA PRO A 97 13.35 28.38 19.86
C PRO A 97 12.18 28.85 20.75
N TRP A 98 10.99 28.25 20.58
CA TRP A 98 9.78 28.51 21.34
C TRP A 98 9.18 27.18 21.83
N SER A 99 9.88 26.46 22.69
CA SER A 99 9.22 25.55 23.64
C SER A 99 8.87 26.38 24.89
N PRO A 100 7.59 26.41 25.33
CA PRO A 100 7.15 27.18 26.48
C PRO A 100 7.75 26.70 27.81
#